data_AF-D6Z9N2-F1
#
_entry.id   AF-D6Z9N2-F1
#
_cell.length_a   1.000
_cell.length_b   1.000
_cell.length_c   1.000
_cell.angle_alpha   90.00
_cell.angle_beta   90.00
_cell.angle_gamma   90.00
#
_symmetry.space_group_name_H-M   'P 1'
#
loop_
_entity.id
_entity.type
_entity.pdbx_description
1 polymer ?
#
loop_
_entity_poly.entity_id
_entity_poly.type
_entity_poly.pdbx_seq_one_letter_code
_entity_poly.pdbx_strand_id
1 'polypeptide(L)'
;MSEPIVEAAEAPETEADEPKPKQTETVDFWKSKARDWESKAKSNKSAADELAALKDSQKTEAERAAEKLANAEAEAATVPVKVAGALKAHLVALHGISDEDAELFLTAQDPELLLKQAARLVGNQSGVKGNKVPHEGANPRPKPNSTSEFLGALTGAG
;
A
#
# COMPACT_ATOMS: atom_id res chain seq x y z
N MET A 1 18.10 113.70 21.41
CA MET A 1 19.46 113.14 21.45
C MET A 1 19.36 111.69 21.02
N SER A 2 19.89 111.42 19.83
CA SER A 2 20.45 110.13 19.38
C SER A 2 19.52 108.93 19.15
N GLU A 3 19.31 108.62 17.88
CA GLU A 3 19.07 107.27 17.34
C GLU A 3 20.27 106.33 17.64
N PRO A 4 20.14 105.00 17.49
CA PRO A 4 20.38 104.38 16.16
C PRO A 4 19.49 103.17 15.77
N ILE A 5 19.20 103.05 14.45
CA ILE A 5 19.44 101.92 13.50
C ILE A 5 19.06 100.50 14.02
N VAL A 6 18.31 99.60 13.36
CA VAL A 6 18.41 99.03 11.99
C VAL A 6 17.20 98.11 11.74
N GLU A 7 17.02 97.78 10.46
CA GLU A 7 16.54 96.48 9.94
C GLU A 7 15.04 96.32 9.69
N ALA A 8 14.76 96.24 8.39
CA ALA A 8 13.54 95.73 7.80
C ALA A 8 13.16 94.37 8.40
N ALA A 9 11.91 94.26 8.84
CA ALA A 9 11.24 92.98 8.98
C ALA A 9 9.94 93.07 8.19
N GLU A 10 10.10 92.66 6.93
CA GLU A 10 9.07 92.30 5.97
C GLU A 10 8.00 91.43 6.65
N ALA A 11 6.76 91.94 6.68
CA ALA A 11 5.61 91.17 7.08
C ALA A 11 5.43 90.03 6.07
N PRO A 12 5.15 88.79 6.50
CA PRO A 12 5.13 87.64 5.61
C PRO A 12 4.01 87.79 4.59
N GLU A 13 4.37 87.89 3.31
CA GLU A 13 3.46 87.61 2.22
C GLU A 13 2.94 86.18 2.40
N THR A 14 1.63 86.10 2.55
CA THR A 14 0.87 84.87 2.58
C THR A 14 0.86 84.34 1.15
N GLU A 15 1.82 83.49 0.82
CA GLU A 15 1.70 82.56 -0.31
C GLU A 15 0.50 81.65 -0.02
N ALA A 16 -0.64 82.02 -0.60
CA ALA A 16 -1.76 81.11 -0.79
C ALA A 16 -1.31 80.03 -1.79
N ASP A 17 -0.75 78.95 -1.26
CA ASP A 17 -0.54 77.70 -1.99
C ASP A 17 -1.91 77.20 -2.47
N GLU A 18 -2.21 77.40 -3.76
CA GLU A 18 -3.38 76.82 -4.40
C GLU A 18 -3.34 75.30 -4.19
N PRO A 19 -4.38 74.67 -3.63
CA PRO A 19 -4.39 73.23 -3.48
C PRO A 19 -4.50 72.62 -4.88
N LYS A 20 -3.37 72.24 -5.49
CA LYS A 20 -3.36 71.35 -6.66
C LYS A 20 -4.24 70.15 -6.30
N PRO A 21 -5.32 69.88 -7.07
CA PRO A 21 -6.24 68.81 -6.72
C PRO A 21 -5.45 67.50 -6.64
N LYS A 22 -5.63 66.76 -5.55
CA LYS A 22 -5.01 65.44 -5.37
C LYS A 22 -5.37 64.62 -6.61
N GLN A 23 -4.38 64.02 -7.28
CA GLN A 23 -4.58 63.32 -8.57
C GLN A 23 -5.71 62.26 -8.54
N THR A 24 -6.09 61.81 -7.35
CA THR A 24 -7.21 60.92 -7.03
C THR A 24 -8.61 61.51 -7.23
N GLU A 25 -8.77 62.82 -7.46
CA GLU A 25 -10.08 63.48 -7.62
C GLU A 25 -10.44 63.75 -9.08
N THR A 26 -9.54 63.44 -10.03
CA THR A 26 -9.83 63.62 -11.45
C THR A 26 -10.67 62.45 -11.98
N VAL A 27 -11.70 62.75 -12.77
CA VAL A 27 -12.56 61.76 -13.41
C VAL A 27 -11.76 60.80 -14.30
N ASP A 28 -10.68 61.29 -14.92
CA ASP A 28 -9.81 60.49 -15.77
C ASP A 28 -8.97 59.47 -14.99
N PHE A 29 -8.56 59.79 -13.75
CA PHE A 29 -7.91 58.83 -12.86
C PHE A 29 -8.83 57.65 -12.52
N TRP A 30 -10.10 57.92 -12.17
CA TRP A 30 -11.08 56.87 -11.89
C TRP A 30 -11.44 56.04 -13.13
N LYS A 31 -11.54 56.66 -14.31
CA LYS A 31 -11.73 55.93 -15.58
C LYS A 31 -10.53 55.05 -15.91
N SER A 32 -9.32 55.53 -15.69
CA SER A 32 -8.09 54.74 -15.89
C SER A 32 -8.06 53.54 -14.96
N LYS A 33 -8.33 53.76 -13.66
CA LYS A 33 -8.47 52.68 -12.69
C LYS A 33 -9.56 51.68 -13.08
N ALA A 34 -10.74 52.13 -13.48
CA ALA A 34 -11.81 51.23 -13.90
C ALA A 34 -11.36 50.29 -15.02
N ARG A 35 -10.61 50.80 -16.02
CA ARG A 35 -10.02 49.97 -17.09
C ARG A 35 -8.95 49.01 -16.57
N ASP A 36 -8.10 49.43 -15.64
CA ASP A 36 -7.11 48.55 -15.01
C ASP A 36 -7.77 47.39 -14.25
N TRP A 37 -8.83 47.70 -13.48
CA TRP A 37 -9.60 46.71 -12.74
C TRP A 37 -10.35 45.77 -13.67
N GLU A 38 -10.89 46.27 -14.77
CA GLU A 38 -11.52 45.45 -15.80
C GLU A 38 -10.51 44.50 -16.46
N SER A 39 -9.31 44.99 -16.81
CA SER A 39 -8.23 44.15 -17.35
C SER A 39 -7.76 43.10 -16.35
N LYS A 40 -7.59 43.47 -15.07
CA LYS A 40 -7.24 42.53 -14.01
C LYS A 40 -8.32 41.49 -13.76
N ALA A 41 -9.58 41.88 -13.79
CA ALA A 41 -10.70 40.96 -13.64
C ALA A 41 -10.75 39.94 -14.79
N LYS A 42 -10.53 40.39 -16.03
CA LYS A 42 -10.43 39.50 -17.20
C LYS A 42 -9.24 38.55 -17.09
N SER A 43 -8.07 39.04 -16.69
CA SER A 43 -6.88 38.22 -16.48
C SER A 43 -7.07 37.19 -15.37
N ASN A 44 -7.67 37.57 -14.24
CA ASN A 44 -7.95 36.67 -13.13
C ASN A 44 -8.97 35.60 -13.53
N LYS A 45 -9.98 35.97 -14.33
CA LYS A 45 -10.94 35.02 -14.87
C LYS A 45 -10.26 34.00 -15.79
N SER A 46 -9.42 34.44 -16.72
CA SER A 46 -8.65 33.54 -17.60
C SER A 46 -7.79 32.57 -16.79
N ALA A 47 -7.04 33.08 -15.80
CA ALA A 47 -6.21 32.24 -14.94
C ALA A 47 -7.03 31.23 -14.11
N ALA A 48 -8.24 31.62 -13.66
CA ALA A 48 -9.14 30.72 -12.95
C ALA A 48 -9.69 29.62 -13.87
N ASP A 49 -10.03 29.96 -15.11
CA ASP A 49 -10.52 29.01 -16.12
C ASP A 49 -9.40 28.01 -16.50
N GLU A 50 -8.17 28.48 -16.69
CA GLU A 50 -6.99 27.62 -16.94
C GLU A 50 -6.68 26.69 -15.76
N LEU A 51 -6.76 27.19 -14.53
CA LEU A 51 -6.60 26.37 -13.32
C LEU A 51 -7.70 25.32 -13.18
N ALA A 52 -8.95 25.65 -13.55
CA ALA A 52 -10.04 24.68 -13.57
C ALA A 52 -9.78 23.59 -14.60
N ALA A 53 -9.42 23.96 -15.83
CA ALA A 53 -9.10 23.01 -16.91
C ALA A 53 -7.94 22.07 -16.53
N LEU A 54 -6.87 22.59 -15.91
CA LEU A 54 -5.74 21.78 -15.45
C LEU A 54 -6.10 20.84 -14.29
N LYS A 55 -6.99 21.27 -13.38
CA LYS A 55 -7.46 20.41 -12.29
C LYS A 55 -8.33 19.29 -12.81
N ASP A 56 -9.19 19.57 -13.78
CA ASP A 56 -10.06 18.56 -14.36
C ASP A 56 -9.25 17.56 -15.18
N SER A 57 -8.27 18.01 -15.97
CA SER A 57 -7.37 17.09 -16.68
C SER A 57 -6.58 16.21 -15.70
N GLN A 58 -5.98 16.80 -14.66
CA GLN A 58 -5.23 16.05 -13.65
C GLN A 58 -6.11 15.06 -12.88
N LYS A 59 -7.36 15.39 -12.56
CA LYS A 59 -8.28 14.44 -11.93
C LYS A 59 -8.51 13.24 -12.84
N THR A 60 -8.82 13.46 -14.12
CA THR A 60 -9.05 12.34 -15.05
C THR A 60 -7.81 11.47 -15.29
N GLU A 61 -6.62 12.07 -15.21
CA GLU A 61 -5.36 11.33 -15.30
C GLU A 61 -5.05 10.57 -14.01
N ALA A 62 -5.32 11.17 -12.85
CA ALA A 62 -5.15 10.53 -11.55
C ALA A 62 -6.12 9.34 -11.38
N GLU A 63 -7.37 9.47 -11.84
CA GLU A 63 -8.35 8.38 -11.87
C GLU A 63 -7.86 7.24 -12.77
N ARG A 64 -7.43 7.55 -14.00
CA ARG A 64 -6.85 6.55 -14.91
C ARG A 64 -5.58 5.91 -14.36
N ALA A 65 -4.75 6.67 -13.66
CA ALA A 65 -3.55 6.14 -13.01
C ALA A 65 -3.91 5.22 -11.83
N ALA A 66 -4.89 5.60 -11.01
CA ALA A 66 -5.38 4.79 -9.90
C ALA A 66 -6.00 3.47 -10.40
N GLU A 67 -6.81 3.50 -11.46
CA GLU A 67 -7.37 2.28 -12.07
C GLU A 67 -6.27 1.35 -12.60
N LYS A 68 -5.25 1.91 -13.28
CA LYS A 68 -4.11 1.12 -13.74
C LYS A 68 -3.32 0.51 -12.59
N LEU A 69 -3.12 1.28 -11.51
CA LEU A 69 -2.42 0.80 -10.33
C LEU A 69 -3.20 -0.35 -9.66
N ALA A 70 -4.51 -0.17 -9.47
CA ALA A 70 -5.38 -1.19 -8.89
C ALA A 70 -5.40 -2.48 -9.73
N ASN A 71 -5.45 -2.36 -11.07
CA ASN A 71 -5.36 -3.51 -11.96
C ASN A 71 -4.00 -4.21 -11.88
N ALA A 72 -2.90 -3.45 -11.86
CA ALA A 72 -1.55 -4.01 -11.73
C ALA A 72 -1.34 -4.69 -10.37
N GLU A 73 -1.87 -4.12 -9.28
CA GLU A 73 -1.84 -4.72 -7.95
C GLU A 73 -2.67 -6.01 -7.89
N ALA A 74 -3.85 -6.02 -8.52
CA ALA A 74 -4.67 -7.22 -8.63
C ALA A 74 -3.94 -8.33 -9.41
N GLU A 75 -3.32 -7.98 -10.55
CA GLU A 75 -2.52 -8.93 -11.33
C GLU A 75 -1.35 -9.48 -10.53
N ALA A 76 -0.60 -8.60 -9.84
CA ALA A 76 0.52 -8.98 -8.99
C ALA A 76 0.10 -9.94 -7.87
N ALA A 77 -1.06 -9.72 -7.24
CA ALA A 77 -1.61 -10.61 -6.23
C ALA A 77 -1.93 -12.02 -6.77
N THR A 78 -2.18 -12.18 -8.09
CA THR A 78 -2.40 -13.51 -8.70
C THR A 78 -1.12 -14.28 -9.00
N VAL A 79 0.04 -13.62 -9.08
CA VAL A 79 1.31 -14.24 -9.46
C VAL A 79 1.74 -15.33 -8.46
N PRO A 80 1.75 -15.09 -7.14
CA PRO A 80 2.13 -16.10 -6.15
C PRO A 80 1.27 -17.37 -6.26
N VAL A 81 -0.05 -17.20 -6.45
CA VAL A 81 -1.00 -18.31 -6.57
C VAL A 81 -0.68 -19.19 -7.78
N LYS A 82 -0.38 -18.57 -8.93
CA LYS A 82 -0.02 -19.28 -10.16
C LYS A 82 1.30 -20.04 -9.99
N VAL A 83 2.30 -19.39 -9.38
CA VAL A 83 3.61 -19.99 -9.10
C VAL A 83 3.46 -21.17 -8.14
N ALA A 84 2.71 -21.02 -7.05
CA ALA A 84 2.44 -22.08 -6.09
C ALA A 84 1.73 -23.27 -6.74
N GLY A 85 0.77 -23.04 -7.63
CA GLY A 85 0.08 -24.11 -8.36
C GLY A 85 1.03 -24.93 -9.25
N ALA A 86 1.87 -24.27 -10.04
CA ALA A 86 2.88 -24.95 -10.87
C ALA A 86 3.91 -25.70 -10.01
N LEU A 87 4.37 -25.07 -8.92
CA LEU A 87 5.32 -25.65 -7.99
C LEU A 87 4.75 -26.89 -7.29
N LYS A 88 3.48 -26.87 -6.91
CA LYS A 88 2.77 -28.01 -6.31
C LYS A 88 2.83 -29.23 -7.23
N ALA A 89 2.47 -29.06 -8.50
CA ALA A 89 2.51 -30.16 -9.48
C ALA A 89 3.92 -30.78 -9.60
N HIS A 90 4.96 -29.95 -9.62
CA HIS A 90 6.35 -30.42 -9.64
C HIS A 90 6.75 -31.16 -8.37
N LEU A 91 6.39 -30.65 -7.18
CA LEU A 91 6.72 -31.27 -5.90
C LEU A 91 6.03 -32.64 -5.73
N VAL A 92 4.76 -32.73 -6.13
CA VAL A 92 3.98 -33.98 -6.11
C VAL A 92 4.67 -35.04 -6.97
N ALA A 93 5.02 -34.69 -8.22
CA ALA A 93 5.71 -35.60 -9.14
C ALA A 93 7.12 -35.98 -8.65
N LEU A 94 7.87 -35.02 -8.07
CA LEU A 94 9.25 -35.25 -7.61
C LEU A 94 9.32 -36.18 -6.39
N HIS A 95 8.38 -36.02 -5.45
CA HIS A 95 8.39 -36.75 -4.19
C HIS A 95 7.45 -37.95 -4.17
N GLY A 96 6.68 -38.19 -5.24
CA GLY A 96 5.72 -39.29 -5.32
C GLY A 96 4.60 -39.17 -4.30
N ILE A 97 4.18 -37.94 -3.99
CA ILE A 97 3.05 -37.68 -3.10
C ILE A 97 1.77 -38.11 -3.83
N SER A 98 0.84 -38.79 -3.16
CA SER A 98 -0.44 -39.14 -3.80
C SER A 98 -1.28 -37.89 -4.05
N ASP A 99 -2.16 -37.95 -5.06
CA ASP A 99 -3.03 -36.82 -5.38
C ASP A 99 -3.94 -36.46 -4.18
N GLU A 100 -4.41 -37.46 -3.41
CA GLU A 100 -5.22 -37.21 -2.22
C GLU A 100 -4.43 -36.47 -1.12
N ASP A 101 -3.19 -36.86 -0.86
CA ASP A 101 -2.34 -36.21 0.13
C ASP A 101 -1.95 -34.79 -0.33
N ALA A 102 -1.70 -34.62 -1.62
CA ALA A 102 -1.39 -33.32 -2.21
C ALA A 102 -2.58 -32.35 -2.08
N GLU A 103 -3.81 -32.81 -2.32
CA GLU A 103 -5.01 -32.01 -2.15
C GLU A 103 -5.26 -31.66 -0.68
N LEU A 104 -5.08 -32.61 0.23
CA LEU A 104 -5.37 -32.43 1.65
C LEU A 104 -4.32 -31.56 2.36
N PHE A 105 -3.03 -31.71 2.02
CA PHE A 105 -1.93 -31.11 2.80
C PHE A 105 -1.19 -29.97 2.08
N LEU A 106 -1.17 -29.91 0.75
CA LEU A 106 -0.48 -28.85 -0.01
C LEU A 106 -1.48 -27.77 -0.45
N THR A 107 -1.95 -27.00 0.53
CA THR A 107 -3.02 -26.00 0.36
C THR A 107 -2.52 -24.55 0.34
N ALA A 108 -1.24 -24.31 0.66
CA ALA A 108 -0.69 -22.97 0.68
C ALA A 108 -0.63 -22.35 -0.73
N GLN A 109 -1.07 -21.10 -0.83
CA GLN A 109 -0.99 -20.27 -2.04
C GLN A 109 0.31 -19.46 -2.12
N ASP A 110 1.06 -19.41 -1.02
CA ASP A 110 2.39 -18.82 -0.96
C ASP A 110 3.45 -19.91 -1.26
N PRO A 111 4.37 -19.70 -2.21
CA PRO A 111 5.35 -20.69 -2.61
C PRO A 111 6.28 -21.12 -1.45
N GLU A 112 6.67 -20.23 -0.54
CA GLU A 112 7.54 -20.59 0.57
C GLU A 112 6.84 -21.49 1.58
N LEU A 113 5.59 -21.17 1.93
CA LEU A 113 4.77 -22.03 2.78
C LEU A 113 4.49 -23.38 2.13
N LEU A 114 4.22 -23.42 0.82
CA LEU A 114 4.02 -24.65 0.06
C LEU A 114 5.27 -25.56 0.16
N LEU A 115 6.47 -25.00 0.00
CA LEU A 115 7.72 -25.74 0.16
C LEU A 115 7.89 -26.32 1.57
N LYS A 116 7.55 -25.55 2.61
CA LYS A 116 7.59 -26.03 4.00
C LYS A 116 6.59 -27.15 4.25
N GLN A 117 5.37 -27.06 3.69
CA GLN A 117 4.36 -28.11 3.77
C GLN A 117 4.86 -29.39 3.08
N ALA A 118 5.36 -29.28 1.85
CA ALA A 118 5.90 -30.41 1.11
C ALA A 118 7.08 -31.06 1.83
N ALA A 119 8.04 -30.25 2.31
CA ALA A 119 9.19 -30.76 3.06
C ALA A 119 8.77 -31.52 4.33
N ARG A 120 7.76 -31.02 5.06
CA ARG A 120 7.23 -31.69 6.25
C ARG A 120 6.49 -32.98 5.90
N LEU A 121 5.70 -32.98 4.83
CA LEU A 121 4.96 -34.15 4.39
C LEU A 121 5.91 -35.29 4.00
N VAL A 122 6.91 -34.99 3.17
CA VAL A 122 7.96 -35.94 2.78
C VAL A 122 8.77 -36.42 3.99
N GLY A 123 9.12 -35.50 4.91
CA GLY A 123 9.79 -35.85 6.16
C GLY A 123 8.98 -36.83 7.02
N ASN A 124 7.66 -36.63 7.12
CA ASN A 124 6.77 -37.51 7.90
C ASN A 124 6.52 -38.87 7.22
N GLN A 125 6.49 -38.94 5.89
CA GLN A 125 6.39 -40.20 5.15
C GLN A 125 7.58 -41.13 5.44
N SER A 126 8.76 -40.57 5.72
CA SER A 126 9.99 -41.33 5.95
C SER A 126 10.08 -42.06 7.30
N GLY A 127 9.14 -41.86 8.23
CA GLY A 127 9.23 -42.56 9.51
C GLY A 127 8.10 -42.30 10.48
N VAL A 128 7.09 -43.18 10.46
CA VAL A 128 6.40 -43.54 11.69
C VAL A 128 7.39 -44.32 12.55
N LYS A 129 8.30 -43.61 13.24
CA LYS A 129 8.92 -44.15 14.45
C LYS A 129 7.76 -44.31 15.43
N GLY A 130 7.15 -45.48 15.44
CA GLY A 130 6.12 -45.80 16.43
C GLY A 130 6.67 -45.45 17.81
N ASN A 131 5.85 -44.83 18.65
CA ASN A 131 6.16 -44.62 20.05
C ASN A 131 6.41 -45.99 20.69
N LYS A 132 7.67 -46.42 20.72
CA LYS A 132 8.07 -47.61 21.48
C LYS A 132 8.21 -47.17 22.91
N VAL A 133 7.24 -47.55 23.75
CA VAL A 133 7.39 -47.42 25.19
C VAL A 133 8.56 -48.33 25.60
N PRO A 134 9.58 -47.79 26.29
CA PRO A 134 10.67 -48.62 26.81
C PRO A 134 10.10 -49.76 27.65
N HIS A 135 10.50 -50.99 27.34
CA HIS A 135 10.09 -52.25 27.99
C HIS A 135 8.69 -52.81 27.64
N GLU A 136 7.87 -52.12 26.87
CA GLU A 136 6.63 -52.72 26.35
C GLU A 136 6.90 -53.67 25.18
N GLY A 137 6.15 -54.78 25.11
CA GLY A 137 6.33 -55.82 24.08
C GLY A 137 7.59 -56.69 24.25
N ALA A 138 8.41 -56.42 25.27
CA ALA A 138 9.58 -57.22 25.64
C ALA A 138 9.25 -58.38 26.62
N ASN A 139 7.96 -58.66 26.84
CA ASN A 139 7.57 -59.79 27.66
C ASN A 139 8.05 -61.08 27.00
N PRO A 140 8.80 -61.94 27.73
CA PRO A 140 9.20 -63.22 27.19
C PRO A 140 7.93 -63.99 26.82
N ARG A 141 7.90 -64.58 25.63
CA ARG A 141 6.83 -65.51 25.26
C ARG A 141 6.70 -66.54 26.39
N PRO A 142 5.52 -66.69 27.02
CA PRO A 142 5.36 -67.66 28.08
C PRO A 142 5.72 -69.04 27.51
N LYS A 143 6.46 -69.84 28.29
CA LYS A 143 6.78 -71.22 27.89
C LYS A 143 5.46 -71.95 27.61
N PRO A 144 5.39 -72.79 26.57
CA PRO A 144 4.20 -73.57 26.30
C PRO A 144 3.86 -74.36 27.57
N ASN A 145 2.62 -74.22 28.02
CA ASN A 145 2.07 -74.97 29.14
C ASN A 145 1.16 -76.07 28.59
N SER A 146 0.89 -77.09 29.40
CA SER A 146 0.12 -78.26 28.95
C SER A 146 -1.25 -77.87 28.38
N THR A 147 -1.86 -76.80 28.88
CA THR A 147 -3.13 -76.27 28.36
C THR A 147 -2.98 -75.70 26.94
N SER A 148 -1.92 -74.95 26.65
CA SER A 148 -1.65 -74.41 25.31
C SER A 148 -1.32 -75.51 24.29
N GLU A 149 -0.61 -76.56 24.71
CA GLU A 149 -0.29 -77.71 23.86
C GLU A 149 -1.55 -78.55 23.58
N PHE A 150 -2.38 -78.77 24.61
CA PHE A 150 -3.66 -79.45 24.47
C PHE A 150 -4.61 -78.69 23.53
N LEU A 151 -4.69 -77.35 23.64
CA LEU A 151 -5.52 -76.54 22.75
C LEU A 151 -4.98 -76.52 21.32
N GLY A 152 -3.66 -76.48 21.12
CA GLY A 152 -3.04 -76.61 19.79
C GLY A 152 -3.35 -77.97 19.14
N ALA A 153 -3.28 -79.05 19.93
CA ALA A 153 -3.65 -80.40 19.48
C ALA A 153 -5.15 -80.55 19.17
N LEU A 154 -6.02 -79.89 19.93
CA LEU A 154 -7.47 -79.90 19.71
C LEU A 154 -7.90 -79.07 18.50
N THR A 155 -7.18 -77.99 18.19
CA THR A 155 -7.51 -77.04 17.11
C THR A 155 -6.74 -77.28 15.82
N GLY A 156 -5.80 -78.24 15.80
CA GLY A 156 -4.99 -78.58 14.62
C GLY A 156 -3.96 -77.51 14.24
N ALA A 157 -3.74 -76.52 15.10
CA ALA A 157 -2.70 -75.52 14.94
C ALA A 157 -1.40 -76.02 15.58
N GLY A 158 -0.79 -77.01 14.93
CA GLY A 158 0.58 -77.45 15.17
C GLY A 158 1.51 -76.94 14.10
#